data_AF-A0A2N2VED8-F1
#
_entry.id   AF-A0A2N2VED8-F1
#
_cell.length_a   1.000
_cell.length_b   1.000
_cell.length_c   1.000
_cell.angle_alpha   90.00
_cell.angle_beta   90.00
_cell.angle_gamma   90.00
#
_symmetry.space_group_name_H-M   'P 1'
#
loop_
_entity.id
_entity.type
_entity.pdbx_description
1 polymer ?
#
loop_
_entity_poly.entity_id
_entity_poly.type
_entity_poly.pdbx_seq_one_letter_code
_entity_poly.pdbx_strand_id
1 'polypeptide(L)'
;MKHTYYSQRRGTNPNLKGLPLPDIIDLFLRVFAQLQDDGYFHEAFGFECVDADHIDGRVRDVELEMLLSIGKKGLWPIHKTASTYSEDDFFDILEFLYQHVSKPIDGTFHSWNNCGMHWETFNQSEGQTEFRAKVNSVLARYVNPFELSQNGEVLSKPEAGFEAIFEADVPSKDSNVVGRINAAILRYRRHGSTIDDRRQAVRDLADVLEYLRPKVKTLLTSEDDKALFNIANNFGVRHHNDKQKTAYDAALWLSWMFYFYLATIHVVLRKIEHDSTNK
;
A
#
# COMPACT_ATOMS: atom_id res chain seq x y z
N MET A 1 -0.91 -11.92 -19.61
CA MET A 1 -2.19 -12.18 -18.90
C MET A 1 -1.97 -13.30 -17.89
N LYS A 2 -2.39 -13.11 -16.64
CA LYS A 2 -2.30 -14.14 -15.58
C LYS A 2 -3.29 -15.26 -15.94
N HIS A 3 -2.86 -16.52 -15.92
CA HIS A 3 -3.72 -17.65 -16.28
C HIS A 3 -4.89 -17.76 -15.28
N THR A 4 -6.13 -17.66 -15.77
CA THR A 4 -7.34 -17.87 -14.96
C THR A 4 -7.74 -19.34 -15.03
N TYR A 5 -7.90 -20.02 -13.89
CA TYR A 5 -8.23 -21.46 -13.86
C TYR A 5 -9.69 -21.74 -14.22
N TYR A 6 -10.00 -22.99 -14.64
CA TYR A 6 -11.30 -23.36 -15.21
C TYR A 6 -12.51 -22.98 -14.35
N SER A 7 -12.52 -23.29 -13.05
CA SER A 7 -13.65 -22.98 -12.16
C SER A 7 -13.83 -21.47 -11.92
N GLN A 8 -12.75 -20.70 -11.99
CA GLN A 8 -12.80 -19.24 -11.93
C GLN A 8 -13.44 -18.67 -13.21
N ARG A 9 -13.02 -19.18 -14.39
CA ARG A 9 -13.62 -18.79 -15.67
C ARG A 9 -15.09 -19.19 -15.78
N ARG A 10 -15.44 -20.36 -15.27
CA ARG A 10 -16.81 -20.90 -15.28
C ARG A 10 -17.72 -20.23 -14.23
N GLY A 11 -17.17 -19.51 -13.27
CA GLY A 11 -17.95 -18.96 -12.16
C GLY A 11 -18.45 -20.01 -11.17
N THR A 12 -17.80 -21.18 -11.09
CA THR A 12 -18.16 -22.25 -10.14
C THR A 12 -17.15 -22.38 -8.99
N ASN A 13 -16.18 -21.47 -8.91
CA ASN A 13 -15.25 -21.43 -7.79
C ASN A 13 -16.02 -20.95 -6.54
N PRO A 14 -15.87 -21.60 -5.36
CA PRO A 14 -16.55 -21.14 -4.15
C PRO A 14 -16.09 -19.76 -3.68
N ASN A 15 -14.87 -19.35 -4.03
CA ASN A 15 -14.20 -18.14 -3.55
C ASN A 15 -14.04 -17.09 -4.65
N LEU A 16 -15.05 -16.91 -5.52
CA LEU A 16 -15.01 -15.91 -6.61
C LEU A 16 -14.83 -14.48 -6.11
N LYS A 17 -15.36 -14.18 -4.91
CA LYS A 17 -15.21 -12.87 -4.27
C LYS A 17 -13.90 -12.73 -3.49
N GLY A 18 -13.10 -13.79 -3.38
CA GLY A 18 -11.94 -13.88 -2.49
C GLY A 18 -12.20 -14.74 -1.26
N LEU A 19 -11.14 -14.90 -0.46
CA LEU A 19 -11.10 -15.66 0.79
C LEU A 19 -11.37 -14.72 1.98
N PRO A 20 -12.03 -15.19 3.05
CA PRO A 20 -12.19 -14.44 4.29
C PRO A 20 -10.85 -14.29 5.03
N LEU A 21 -10.81 -13.40 6.03
CA LEU A 21 -9.59 -13.06 6.78
C LEU A 21 -8.89 -14.29 7.39
N PRO A 22 -9.58 -15.24 8.08
CA PRO A 22 -8.90 -16.40 8.66
C PRO A 22 -8.18 -17.26 7.63
N ASP A 23 -8.78 -17.46 6.44
CA ASP A 23 -8.19 -18.25 5.35
C ASP A 23 -6.99 -17.54 4.72
N ILE A 24 -7.00 -16.20 4.69
CA ILE A 24 -5.86 -15.40 4.22
C ILE A 24 -4.71 -15.41 5.21
N ILE A 25 -4.99 -15.35 6.50
CA ILE A 25 -3.98 -15.49 7.53
C ILE A 25 -3.35 -16.88 7.47
N ASP A 26 -4.14 -17.96 7.33
CA ASP A 26 -3.59 -19.32 7.14
C ASP A 26 -2.72 -19.44 5.88
N LEU A 27 -3.18 -18.87 4.77
CA LEU A 27 -2.41 -18.83 3.52
C LEU A 27 -1.10 -18.05 3.71
N PHE A 28 -1.14 -16.91 4.39
CA PHE A 28 0.03 -16.10 4.70
C PHE A 28 1.01 -16.86 5.60
N LEU A 29 0.54 -17.54 6.65
CA LEU A 29 1.40 -18.31 7.55
C LEU A 29 2.26 -19.33 6.81
N ARG A 30 1.70 -19.98 5.77
CA ARG A 30 2.45 -20.93 4.94
C ARG A 30 3.51 -20.23 4.08
N VAL A 31 3.23 -19.04 3.57
CA VAL A 31 4.19 -18.22 2.81
C VAL A 31 5.27 -17.66 3.72
N PHE A 32 4.90 -17.23 4.92
CA PHE A 32 5.81 -16.74 5.95
C PHE A 32 6.75 -17.86 6.41
N ALA A 33 6.25 -19.07 6.67
CA ALA A 33 7.07 -20.22 7.03
C ALA A 33 8.12 -20.53 5.94
N GLN A 34 7.75 -20.52 4.66
CA GLN A 34 8.70 -20.69 3.56
C GLN A 34 9.79 -19.61 3.56
N LEU A 35 9.40 -18.34 3.74
CA LEU A 35 10.36 -17.23 3.81
C LEU A 35 11.30 -17.36 5.01
N GLN A 36 10.78 -17.81 6.15
CA GLN A 36 11.57 -18.05 7.35
C GLN A 36 12.57 -19.19 7.12
N ASP A 37 12.12 -20.33 6.56
CA ASP A 37 12.96 -21.48 6.23
C ASP A 37 14.04 -21.12 5.18
N ASP A 38 13.68 -20.28 4.21
CA ASP A 38 14.60 -19.77 3.19
C ASP A 38 15.61 -18.74 3.75
N GLY A 39 15.40 -18.24 4.98
CA GLY A 39 16.32 -17.37 5.70
C GLY A 39 16.08 -15.86 5.54
N TYR A 40 14.93 -15.44 5.00
CA TYR A 40 14.62 -14.02 4.72
C TYR A 40 14.52 -13.14 5.97
N PHE A 41 14.48 -13.75 7.15
CA PHE A 41 14.41 -13.05 8.43
C PHE A 41 15.59 -13.35 9.35
N HIS A 42 16.58 -14.13 8.92
CA HIS A 42 17.72 -14.51 9.78
C HIS A 42 18.55 -13.29 10.19
N GLU A 43 18.73 -12.31 9.29
CA GLU A 43 19.47 -11.08 9.60
C GLU A 43 18.79 -10.28 10.73
N ALA A 44 17.46 -10.24 10.73
CA ALA A 44 16.70 -9.45 11.68
C ALA A 44 16.42 -10.22 12.98
N PHE A 45 15.90 -11.44 12.90
CA PHE A 45 15.37 -12.18 14.05
C PHE A 45 16.25 -13.34 14.51
N GLY A 46 17.35 -13.61 13.80
CA GLY A 46 18.22 -14.72 14.12
C GLY A 46 17.70 -16.06 13.62
N PHE A 47 18.39 -17.13 14.00
CA PHE A 47 18.05 -18.50 13.62
C PHE A 47 18.58 -19.50 14.65
N GLU A 48 17.98 -20.70 14.68
CA GLU A 48 18.40 -21.79 15.56
C GLU A 48 19.61 -22.52 14.96
N CYS A 49 20.60 -22.83 15.80
CA CYS A 49 21.79 -23.59 15.45
C CYS A 49 22.08 -24.66 16.50
N VAL A 50 22.33 -25.89 16.06
CA VAL A 50 22.59 -27.03 16.97
C VAL A 50 23.81 -26.86 17.87
N ASP A 51 24.76 -25.99 17.49
CA ASP A 51 25.98 -25.71 18.26
C ASP A 51 25.83 -24.55 19.25
N ALA A 52 24.90 -23.63 18.97
CA ALA A 52 24.76 -22.36 19.71
C ALA A 52 23.36 -22.16 20.32
N ASP A 53 22.47 -23.14 20.17
CA ASP A 53 21.02 -23.06 20.43
C ASP A 53 20.36 -22.00 19.53
N HIS A 54 20.50 -20.72 19.87
CA HIS A 54 20.00 -19.59 19.09
C HIS A 54 21.12 -18.62 18.73
N ILE A 55 21.17 -18.19 17.46
CA ILE A 55 22.04 -17.12 16.99
C ILE A 55 21.19 -15.87 16.81
N ASP A 56 21.47 -14.85 17.62
CA ASP A 56 20.75 -13.58 17.61
C ASP A 56 20.83 -12.86 16.25
N GLY A 57 19.70 -12.32 15.80
CA GLY A 57 19.65 -11.33 14.74
C GLY A 57 19.93 -9.90 15.23
N ARG A 58 19.72 -8.91 14.35
CA ARG A 58 19.81 -7.49 14.71
C ARG A 58 18.78 -7.07 15.77
N VAL A 59 17.60 -7.66 15.73
CA VAL A 59 16.50 -7.43 16.68
C VAL A 59 16.57 -8.49 17.77
N ARG A 60 17.08 -8.11 18.95
CA ARG A 60 17.25 -9.04 20.08
C ARG A 60 15.95 -9.43 20.77
N ASP A 61 15.00 -8.50 20.82
CA ASP A 61 13.70 -8.70 21.46
C ASP A 61 12.61 -8.24 20.49
N VAL A 62 12.08 -9.19 19.72
CA VAL A 62 11.07 -8.91 18.68
C VAL A 62 9.76 -8.42 19.30
N GLU A 63 9.39 -8.92 20.49
CA GLU A 63 8.18 -8.46 21.18
C GLU A 63 8.31 -7.01 21.63
N LEU A 64 9.47 -6.62 22.17
CA LEU A 64 9.76 -5.23 22.52
C LEU A 64 9.77 -4.33 21.29
N GLU A 65 10.40 -4.76 20.20
CA GLU A 65 10.46 -3.99 18.94
C GLU A 65 9.05 -3.77 18.37
N MET A 66 8.20 -4.80 18.37
CA MET A 66 6.78 -4.67 17.99
C MET A 66 6.02 -3.72 18.92
N LEU A 67 6.28 -3.76 20.23
CA LEU A 67 5.63 -2.85 21.18
C LEU A 67 6.05 -1.39 20.96
N LEU A 68 7.31 -1.14 20.60
CA LEU A 68 7.81 0.21 20.33
C LEU A 68 7.34 0.75 18.98
N SER A 69 7.28 -0.10 17.94
CA SER A 69 6.93 0.31 16.58
C SER A 69 5.42 0.29 16.30
N ILE A 70 4.72 -0.79 16.68
CA ILE A 70 3.29 -1.01 16.42
C ILE A 70 2.44 -0.54 17.62
N GLY A 71 2.98 -0.58 18.84
CA GLY A 71 2.23 -0.22 20.05
C GLY A 71 1.29 -1.32 20.56
N LYS A 72 1.43 -2.56 20.06
CA LYS A 72 0.58 -3.71 20.39
C LYS A 72 1.38 -4.85 21.01
N LYS A 73 0.73 -5.66 21.85
CA LYS A 73 1.27 -6.88 22.46
C LYS A 73 0.57 -8.11 21.89
N GLY A 74 1.22 -9.27 21.98
CA GLY A 74 0.61 -10.55 21.58
C GLY A 74 0.57 -10.78 20.06
N LEU A 75 1.46 -10.11 19.31
CA LEU A 75 1.64 -10.31 17.87
C LEU A 75 2.85 -11.22 17.53
N TRP A 76 3.54 -11.72 18.54
CA TRP A 76 4.68 -12.61 18.38
C TRP A 76 4.61 -13.75 19.41
N PRO A 77 5.13 -14.95 19.11
CA PRO A 77 5.55 -15.45 17.80
C PRO A 77 4.37 -15.63 16.83
N ILE A 78 4.53 -15.19 15.58
CA ILE A 78 3.46 -15.13 14.58
C ILE A 78 2.70 -16.46 14.43
N HIS A 79 3.41 -17.59 14.41
CA HIS A 79 2.80 -18.92 14.26
C HIS A 79 1.89 -19.33 15.43
N LYS A 80 2.02 -18.70 16.61
CA LYS A 80 1.18 -18.96 17.79
C LYS A 80 0.01 -18.00 17.89
N THR A 81 0.19 -16.76 17.44
CA THR A 81 -0.73 -15.65 17.68
C THR A 81 -1.61 -15.32 16.48
N ALA A 82 -1.20 -15.66 15.26
CA ALA A 82 -1.87 -15.23 14.04
C ALA A 82 -3.35 -15.65 13.93
N SER A 83 -3.74 -16.78 14.53
CA SER A 83 -5.15 -17.23 14.51
C SER A 83 -6.12 -16.26 15.20
N THR A 84 -5.63 -15.35 16.04
CA THR A 84 -6.45 -14.36 16.76
C THR A 84 -6.32 -12.95 16.19
N TYR A 85 -5.61 -12.76 15.08
CA TYR A 85 -5.42 -11.43 14.51
C TYR A 85 -6.71 -10.83 13.99
N SER A 86 -6.92 -9.56 14.33
CA SER A 86 -7.80 -8.68 13.57
C SER A 86 -7.19 -8.35 12.21
N GLU A 87 -7.96 -7.69 11.34
CA GLU A 87 -7.44 -7.22 10.04
C GLU A 87 -6.28 -6.22 10.24
N ASP A 88 -6.42 -5.32 11.22
CA ASP A 88 -5.38 -4.35 11.60
C ASP A 88 -4.10 -5.06 12.06
N ASP A 89 -4.22 -6.06 12.94
CA ASP A 89 -3.07 -6.82 13.43
C ASP A 89 -2.36 -7.57 12.29
N PHE A 90 -3.13 -8.12 11.36
CA PHE A 90 -2.57 -8.77 10.19
C PHE A 90 -1.79 -7.78 9.31
N PHE A 91 -2.36 -6.60 9.04
CA PHE A 91 -1.68 -5.57 8.23
C PHE A 91 -0.44 -5.01 8.92
N ASP A 92 -0.52 -4.72 10.22
CA ASP A 92 0.65 -4.30 11.01
C ASP A 92 1.79 -5.32 10.91
N ILE A 93 1.48 -6.62 10.96
CA ILE A 93 2.47 -7.68 10.81
C ILE A 93 3.09 -7.70 9.40
N LEU A 94 2.31 -7.47 8.35
CA LEU A 94 2.85 -7.38 6.98
C LEU A 94 3.82 -6.21 6.84
N GLU A 95 3.47 -5.03 7.36
CA GLU A 95 4.32 -3.84 7.31
C GLU A 95 5.58 -4.03 8.18
N PHE A 96 5.44 -4.58 9.39
CA PHE A 96 6.55 -4.86 10.29
C PHE A 96 7.56 -5.82 9.65
N LEU A 97 7.09 -6.91 9.05
CA LEU A 97 7.95 -7.87 8.35
C LEU A 97 8.62 -7.25 7.12
N TYR A 98 7.94 -6.36 6.40
CA TYR A 98 8.55 -5.63 5.27
C TYR A 98 9.74 -4.76 5.70
N GLN A 99 9.69 -4.17 6.90
CA GLN A 99 10.82 -3.38 7.42
C GLN A 99 12.04 -4.28 7.75
N HIS A 100 11.79 -5.53 8.12
CA HIS A 100 12.82 -6.45 8.65
C HIS A 100 13.25 -7.56 7.70
N VAL A 101 12.61 -7.67 6.52
CA VAL A 101 12.96 -8.70 5.53
C VAL A 101 14.23 -8.34 4.77
N SER A 102 15.14 -9.30 4.63
CA SER A 102 16.29 -9.18 3.75
C SER A 102 16.59 -10.52 3.08
N LYS A 103 16.90 -10.47 1.78
CA LYS A 103 17.18 -11.69 1.02
C LYS A 103 18.55 -12.22 1.41
N PRO A 104 18.68 -13.48 1.83
CA PRO A 104 19.99 -14.09 2.05
C PRO A 104 20.73 -14.26 0.71
N ILE A 105 22.01 -13.93 0.70
CA ILE A 105 22.85 -13.92 -0.51
C ILE A 105 23.91 -15.01 -0.46
N ASP A 106 24.69 -15.03 0.62
CA ASP A 106 25.79 -15.99 0.80
C ASP A 106 25.86 -16.46 2.25
N GLY A 107 26.37 -17.66 2.43
CA GLY A 107 26.43 -18.31 3.73
C GLY A 107 27.03 -19.71 3.66
N THR A 108 27.17 -20.31 4.84
CA THR A 108 27.80 -21.62 5.00
C THR A 108 26.73 -22.68 5.28
N PHE A 109 26.73 -23.78 4.52
CA PHE A 109 25.85 -24.92 4.81
C PHE A 109 26.43 -25.75 5.96
N HIS A 110 25.74 -25.74 7.09
CA HIS A 110 26.07 -26.57 8.24
C HIS A 110 25.31 -27.90 8.17
N SER A 111 25.98 -28.93 7.65
CA SER A 111 25.38 -30.26 7.43
C SER A 111 25.19 -31.11 8.69
N TRP A 112 25.81 -30.72 9.81
CA TRP A 112 25.73 -31.48 11.06
C TRP A 112 24.31 -31.43 11.64
N ASN A 113 23.81 -32.59 12.05
CA ASN A 113 22.49 -32.77 12.68
C ASN A 113 21.33 -32.06 11.93
N ASN A 114 21.44 -31.96 10.60
CA ASN A 114 20.47 -31.28 9.74
C ASN A 114 20.21 -29.81 10.12
N CYS A 115 21.25 -29.09 10.57
CA CYS A 115 21.19 -27.69 11.00
C CYS A 115 20.77 -26.75 9.84
N GLY A 116 21.38 -26.90 8.66
CA GLY A 116 20.97 -26.18 7.46
C GLY A 116 21.87 -24.99 7.10
N MET A 117 21.31 -23.99 6.41
CA MET A 117 22.06 -22.84 5.93
C MET A 117 22.29 -21.79 7.02
N HIS A 118 23.54 -21.40 7.23
CA HIS A 118 23.92 -20.24 8.04
C HIS A 118 24.23 -19.07 7.11
N TRP A 119 23.26 -18.18 6.93
CA TRP A 119 23.41 -17.02 6.07
C TRP A 119 24.26 -15.93 6.73
N GLU A 120 25.17 -15.33 5.97
CA GLU A 120 26.16 -14.37 6.47
C GLU A 120 25.98 -12.99 5.82
N THR A 121 25.50 -12.95 4.57
CA THR A 121 25.27 -11.70 3.84
C THR A 121 23.84 -11.62 3.30
N PHE A 122 23.31 -10.39 3.27
CA PHE A 122 21.91 -10.15 2.97
C PHE A 122 21.72 -8.90 2.09
N ASN A 123 20.61 -8.86 1.34
CA ASN A 123 20.17 -7.71 0.56
C ASN A 123 18.72 -7.34 0.92
N GLN A 124 18.55 -6.22 1.62
CA GLN A 124 17.23 -5.74 2.07
C GLN A 124 16.32 -5.35 0.90
N SER A 125 16.83 -4.65 -0.11
CA SER A 125 16.02 -4.18 -1.25
C SER A 125 15.47 -5.34 -2.10
N GLU A 126 16.29 -6.36 -2.36
CA GLU A 126 15.84 -7.58 -3.01
C GLU A 126 14.84 -8.37 -2.14
N GLY A 127 15.10 -8.46 -0.83
CA GLY A 127 14.21 -9.10 0.14
C GLY A 127 12.83 -8.46 0.16
N GLN A 128 12.77 -7.13 0.23
CA GLN A 128 11.54 -6.34 0.20
C GLN A 128 10.78 -6.53 -1.12
N THR A 129 11.49 -6.54 -2.25
CA THR A 129 10.89 -6.76 -3.57
C THR A 129 10.22 -8.13 -3.66
N GLU A 130 10.91 -9.19 -3.22
CA GLU A 130 10.38 -10.56 -3.26
C GLU A 130 9.28 -10.81 -2.23
N PHE A 131 9.45 -10.29 -1.00
CA PHE A 131 8.44 -10.33 0.05
C PHE A 131 7.15 -9.66 -0.42
N ARG A 132 7.24 -8.44 -0.96
CA ARG A 132 6.10 -7.71 -1.52
C ARG A 132 5.40 -8.51 -2.62
N ALA A 133 6.14 -9.16 -3.53
CA ALA A 133 5.55 -9.97 -4.59
C ALA A 133 4.78 -11.19 -4.05
N LYS A 134 5.33 -11.87 -3.04
CA LYS A 134 4.68 -13.00 -2.36
C LYS A 134 3.45 -12.56 -1.56
N VAL A 135 3.57 -11.51 -0.75
CA VAL A 135 2.45 -10.93 0.02
C VAL A 135 1.33 -10.43 -0.89
N ASN A 136 1.64 -9.72 -1.98
CA ASN A 136 0.62 -9.30 -2.94
C ASN A 136 -0.06 -10.46 -3.66
N SER A 137 0.59 -11.61 -3.77
CA SER A 137 -0.05 -12.82 -4.28
C SER A 137 -1.05 -13.42 -3.28
N VAL A 138 -0.79 -13.26 -1.98
CA VAL A 138 -1.72 -13.61 -0.89
C VAL A 138 -2.88 -12.61 -0.83
N LEU A 139 -2.60 -11.31 -0.73
CA LEU A 139 -3.62 -10.25 -0.66
C LEU A 139 -4.54 -10.23 -1.89
N ALA A 140 -4.04 -10.60 -3.08
CA ALA A 140 -4.87 -10.75 -4.28
C ALA A 140 -5.93 -11.87 -4.18
N ARG A 141 -5.85 -12.73 -3.16
CA ARG A 141 -6.87 -13.74 -2.85
C ARG A 141 -7.85 -13.26 -1.78
N TYR A 142 -7.58 -12.16 -1.10
CA TYR A 142 -8.42 -11.66 -0.03
C TYR A 142 -9.72 -11.10 -0.56
N VAL A 143 -10.81 -11.25 0.21
CA VAL A 143 -12.13 -10.71 -0.15
C VAL A 143 -12.12 -9.18 -0.24
N ASN A 144 -11.28 -8.53 0.56
CA ASN A 144 -11.08 -7.09 0.50
C ASN A 144 -9.84 -6.78 -0.36
N PRO A 145 -9.94 -5.85 -1.32
CA PRO A 145 -8.89 -5.60 -2.28
C PRO A 145 -7.79 -4.72 -1.65
N PHE A 146 -6.71 -5.34 -1.19
CA PHE A 146 -5.52 -4.67 -0.65
C PHE A 146 -4.24 -5.05 -1.41
N GLU A 147 -3.22 -4.23 -1.27
CA GLU A 147 -1.86 -4.50 -1.73
C GLU A 147 -0.82 -3.85 -0.80
N LEU A 148 0.35 -4.47 -0.68
CA LEU A 148 1.54 -3.90 -0.07
C LEU A 148 2.25 -3.00 -1.10
N SER A 149 2.42 -1.73 -0.75
CA SER A 149 3.06 -0.70 -1.57
C SER A 149 4.58 -0.94 -1.71
N GLN A 150 5.24 -0.20 -2.59
CA GLN A 150 6.71 -0.22 -2.69
C GLN A 150 7.41 0.36 -1.45
N ASN A 151 6.67 1.08 -0.59
CA ASN A 151 7.17 1.63 0.66
C ASN A 151 6.85 0.73 1.86
N GLY A 152 6.19 -0.42 1.63
CA GLY A 152 5.82 -1.34 2.70
C GLY A 152 4.52 -1.01 3.42
N GLU A 153 3.64 -0.18 2.83
CA GLU A 153 2.36 0.20 3.42
C GLU A 153 1.23 -0.66 2.82
N VAL A 154 0.31 -1.16 3.64
CA VAL A 154 -0.89 -1.86 3.17
C VAL A 154 -1.93 -0.83 2.73
N LEU A 155 -2.22 -0.83 1.44
CA LEU A 155 -3.12 0.11 0.78
C LEU A 155 -4.29 -0.62 0.13
N SER A 156 -5.47 -0.01 0.17
CA SER A 156 -6.59 -0.45 -0.66
C SER A 156 -6.17 -0.40 -2.12
N LYS A 157 -6.51 -1.46 -2.85
CA LYS A 157 -6.20 -1.59 -4.26
C LYS A 157 -7.16 -0.70 -5.06
N PRO A 158 -6.68 -0.06 -6.14
CA PRO A 158 -7.51 0.73 -7.03
C PRO A 158 -8.68 -0.08 -7.60
N GLU A 159 -9.77 0.62 -7.93
CA GLU A 159 -10.84 0.04 -8.74
C GLU A 159 -10.27 -0.36 -10.11
N ALA A 160 -10.79 -1.47 -10.67
CA ALA A 160 -10.29 -1.99 -11.93
C ALA A 160 -10.39 -0.95 -13.06
N GLY A 161 -9.28 -0.68 -13.73
CA GLY A 161 -9.15 0.34 -14.77
C GLY A 161 -8.55 1.66 -14.29
N PHE A 162 -8.44 1.88 -12.97
CA PHE A 162 -7.82 3.08 -12.39
C PHE A 162 -6.40 2.85 -11.86
N GLU A 163 -5.82 1.66 -12.00
CA GLU A 163 -4.52 1.32 -11.41
C GLU A 163 -3.41 2.27 -11.88
N ALA A 164 -3.34 2.51 -13.19
CA ALA A 164 -2.25 3.26 -13.81
C ALA A 164 -2.15 4.72 -13.34
N ILE A 165 -3.24 5.31 -12.84
CA ILE A 165 -3.20 6.70 -12.37
C ILE A 165 -2.41 6.86 -11.07
N PHE A 166 -2.35 5.81 -10.26
CA PHE A 166 -1.61 5.82 -8.98
C PHE A 166 -0.13 5.52 -9.16
N GLU A 167 0.23 4.82 -10.23
CA GLU A 167 1.62 4.49 -10.57
C GLU A 167 2.26 5.54 -11.48
N ALA A 168 1.47 6.40 -12.08
CA ALA A 168 1.96 7.39 -13.04
C ALA A 168 2.81 8.47 -12.33
N ASP A 169 3.98 8.75 -12.89
CA ASP A 169 4.79 9.89 -12.45
C ASP A 169 4.03 11.21 -12.63
N VAL A 170 4.24 12.08 -11.64
CA VAL A 170 3.76 13.45 -11.64
C VAL A 170 4.91 14.36 -12.08
N PRO A 171 4.88 14.93 -13.30
CA PRO A 171 5.99 15.72 -13.84
C PRO A 171 6.02 17.13 -13.22
N SER A 172 6.44 17.21 -11.96
CA SER A 172 6.61 18.45 -11.24
C SER A 172 7.89 18.39 -10.40
N LYS A 173 8.68 19.45 -10.47
CA LYS A 173 9.85 19.64 -9.57
C LYS A 173 9.47 20.34 -8.27
N ASP A 174 8.22 20.80 -8.15
CA ASP A 174 7.70 21.46 -6.96
C ASP A 174 7.37 20.42 -5.89
N SER A 175 8.22 20.33 -4.87
CA SER A 175 8.08 19.37 -3.77
C SER A 175 6.81 19.57 -2.96
N ASN A 176 6.27 20.78 -2.89
CA ASN A 176 4.99 21.04 -2.22
C ASN A 176 3.82 20.44 -3.02
N VAL A 177 3.85 20.54 -4.35
CA VAL A 177 2.84 19.91 -5.22
C VAL A 177 2.92 18.39 -5.14
N VAL A 178 4.11 17.82 -5.34
CA VAL A 178 4.31 16.35 -5.33
C VAL A 178 3.98 15.77 -3.96
N GLY A 179 4.46 16.40 -2.88
CA GLY A 179 4.19 15.95 -1.51
C GLY A 179 2.71 15.96 -1.17
N ARG A 180 1.95 17.00 -1.57
CA ARG A 180 0.50 17.07 -1.34
C ARG A 180 -0.28 16.02 -2.14
N ILE A 181 0.11 15.75 -3.39
CA ILE A 181 -0.51 14.70 -4.20
C ILE A 181 -0.28 13.34 -3.56
N ASN A 182 0.96 13.03 -3.18
CA ASN A 182 1.32 11.76 -2.55
C ASN A 182 0.59 11.57 -1.21
N ALA A 183 0.53 12.62 -0.39
CA ALA A 183 -0.21 12.58 0.88
C ALA A 183 -1.71 12.36 0.67
N ALA A 184 -2.31 12.97 -0.36
CA ALA A 184 -3.72 12.76 -0.70
C ALA A 184 -3.97 11.33 -1.19
N ILE A 185 -3.11 10.78 -2.05
CA ILE A 185 -3.18 9.39 -2.51
C ILE A 185 -3.08 8.42 -1.33
N LEU A 186 -2.07 8.60 -0.47
CA LEU A 186 -1.88 7.76 0.70
C LEU A 186 -3.09 7.81 1.64
N ARG A 187 -3.58 9.01 1.98
CA ARG A 187 -4.77 9.18 2.83
C ARG A 187 -6.02 8.55 2.23
N TYR A 188 -6.20 8.63 0.91
CA TYR A 188 -7.34 8.03 0.24
C TYR A 188 -7.27 6.50 0.27
N ARG A 189 -6.07 5.94 0.11
CA ARG A 189 -5.86 4.50 -0.07
C ARG A 189 -5.59 3.73 1.21
N ARG A 190 -5.09 4.36 2.27
CA ARG A 190 -4.73 3.69 3.53
C ARG A 190 -5.90 2.87 4.08
N HIS A 191 -5.57 1.76 4.74
CA HIS A 191 -6.55 1.00 5.51
C HIS A 191 -7.24 1.91 6.56
N GLY A 192 -8.52 1.64 6.83
CA GLY A 192 -9.31 2.44 7.77
C GLY A 192 -9.66 3.87 7.30
N SER A 193 -9.35 4.25 6.04
CA SER A 193 -9.67 5.58 5.51
C SER A 193 -11.17 5.88 5.60
N THR A 194 -11.51 6.84 6.46
CA THR A 194 -12.89 7.25 6.72
C THR A 194 -13.46 8.11 5.59
N ILE A 195 -14.77 8.37 5.60
CA ILE A 195 -15.40 9.32 4.65
C ILE A 195 -14.75 10.71 4.78
N ASP A 196 -14.40 11.12 5.99
CA ASP A 196 -13.76 12.41 6.24
C ASP A 196 -12.33 12.44 5.71
N ASP A 197 -11.57 11.35 5.84
CA ASP A 197 -10.25 11.21 5.24
C ASP A 197 -10.30 11.30 3.71
N ARG A 198 -11.26 10.61 3.09
CA ARG A 198 -11.49 10.67 1.64
C ARG A 198 -11.86 12.09 1.21
N ARG A 199 -12.75 12.76 1.94
CA ARG A 199 -13.11 14.16 1.67
C ARG A 199 -11.90 15.08 1.78
N GLN A 200 -11.05 14.87 2.79
CA GLN A 200 -9.84 15.65 2.95
C GLN A 200 -8.84 15.38 1.82
N ALA A 201 -8.67 14.14 1.36
CA ALA A 201 -7.84 13.82 0.20
C ALA A 201 -8.33 14.54 -1.07
N VAL A 202 -9.65 14.56 -1.31
CA VAL A 202 -10.26 15.32 -2.43
C VAL A 202 -10.00 16.83 -2.28
N ARG A 203 -10.12 17.37 -1.06
CA ARG A 203 -9.80 18.78 -0.79
C ARG A 203 -8.33 19.09 -1.08
N ASP A 204 -7.40 18.24 -0.63
CA ASP A 204 -5.97 18.44 -0.84
C ASP A 204 -5.62 18.47 -2.33
N LEU A 205 -6.23 17.59 -3.15
CA LEU A 205 -6.07 17.62 -4.60
C LEU A 205 -6.68 18.88 -5.22
N ALA A 206 -7.87 19.30 -4.79
CA ALA A 206 -8.47 20.55 -5.26
C ALA A 206 -7.57 21.77 -4.94
N ASP A 207 -6.95 21.80 -3.75
CA ASP A 207 -6.02 22.85 -3.34
C ASP A 207 -4.74 22.85 -4.18
N VAL A 208 -4.21 21.67 -4.55
CA VAL A 208 -3.12 21.57 -5.52
C VAL A 208 -3.53 22.15 -6.87
N LEU A 209 -4.71 21.80 -7.38
CA LEU A 209 -5.21 22.34 -8.65
C LEU A 209 -5.38 23.87 -8.59
N GLU A 210 -5.87 24.41 -7.47
CA GLU A 210 -5.99 25.85 -7.26
C GLU A 210 -4.63 26.56 -7.21
N TYR A 211 -3.65 25.97 -6.56
CA TYR A 211 -2.28 26.48 -6.55
C TYR A 211 -1.68 26.53 -7.96
N LEU A 212 -1.97 25.52 -8.79
CA LEU A 212 -1.52 25.45 -10.18
C LEU A 212 -2.29 26.42 -11.09
N ARG A 213 -3.52 26.84 -10.72
CA ARG A 213 -4.44 27.65 -11.52
C ARG A 213 -3.80 28.86 -12.24
N PRO A 214 -2.93 29.69 -11.62
CA PRO A 214 -2.30 30.82 -12.33
C PRO A 214 -1.46 30.38 -13.53
N LYS A 215 -0.83 29.19 -13.46
CA LYS A 215 -0.02 28.60 -14.54
C LYS A 215 -0.89 28.00 -15.66
N VAL A 216 -2.18 27.80 -15.39
CA VAL A 216 -3.15 27.14 -16.29
C VAL A 216 -4.16 28.11 -16.89
N LYS A 217 -4.23 29.35 -16.42
CA LYS A 217 -5.13 30.38 -17.00
C LYS A 217 -4.89 30.65 -18.50
N THR A 218 -3.70 30.35 -19.02
CA THR A 218 -3.41 30.42 -20.45
C THR A 218 -3.86 29.17 -21.23
N LEU A 219 -4.25 28.10 -20.53
CA LEU A 219 -4.55 26.77 -21.08
C LEU A 219 -6.05 26.45 -21.08
N LEU A 220 -6.82 27.02 -20.16
CA LEU A 220 -8.25 26.78 -19.99
C LEU A 220 -9.05 28.05 -20.24
N THR A 221 -10.23 27.91 -20.85
CA THR A 221 -11.16 29.04 -20.92
C THR A 221 -11.68 29.37 -19.52
N SER A 222 -12.25 30.57 -19.34
CA SER A 222 -12.88 30.93 -18.07
C SER A 222 -14.04 30.01 -17.70
N GLU A 223 -14.70 29.39 -18.67
CA GLU A 223 -15.81 28.47 -18.43
C GLU A 223 -15.30 27.08 -18.02
N ASP A 224 -14.23 26.59 -18.64
CA ASP A 224 -13.59 25.32 -18.25
C ASP A 224 -13.03 25.42 -16.82
N ASP A 225 -12.34 26.52 -16.51
CA ASP A 225 -11.82 26.79 -15.16
C ASP A 225 -12.96 26.82 -14.12
N LYS A 226 -14.07 27.52 -14.41
CA LYS A 226 -15.25 27.49 -13.54
C LYS A 226 -15.79 26.07 -13.35
N ALA A 227 -15.85 25.25 -14.41
CA ALA A 227 -16.36 23.89 -14.33
C ALA A 227 -15.51 23.00 -13.40
N LEU A 228 -14.17 23.09 -13.49
CA LEU A 228 -13.24 22.31 -12.65
C LEU A 228 -13.37 22.64 -11.15
N PHE A 229 -13.55 23.92 -10.81
CA PHE A 229 -13.65 24.36 -9.42
C PHE A 229 -15.08 24.34 -8.86
N ASN A 230 -16.10 24.24 -9.72
CA ASN A 230 -17.50 24.11 -9.30
C ASN A 230 -17.72 22.90 -8.38
N ILE A 231 -17.03 21.78 -8.66
CA ILE A 231 -17.11 20.56 -7.87
C ILE A 231 -16.61 20.81 -6.44
N ALA A 232 -15.38 21.31 -6.28
CA ALA A 232 -14.80 21.61 -4.97
C ALA A 232 -15.62 22.63 -4.15
N ASN A 233 -16.23 23.60 -4.83
CA ASN A 233 -16.90 24.73 -4.18
C ASN A 233 -18.36 24.43 -3.76
N ASN A 234 -19.05 23.52 -4.46
CA ASN A 234 -20.50 23.32 -4.28
C ASN A 234 -20.92 21.91 -3.82
N PHE A 235 -20.01 20.93 -3.81
CA PHE A 235 -20.33 19.55 -3.45
C PHE A 235 -19.86 19.15 -2.05
N GLY A 236 -19.73 20.11 -1.12
CA GLY A 236 -19.38 19.86 0.26
C GLY A 236 -17.94 19.39 0.46
N VAL A 237 -17.04 19.69 -0.49
CA VAL A 237 -15.61 19.35 -0.41
C VAL A 237 -14.86 20.40 0.39
N ARG A 238 -14.97 21.69 0.01
CA ARG A 238 -14.23 22.79 0.65
C ARG A 238 -15.02 23.54 1.71
N HIS A 239 -16.30 23.78 1.47
CA HIS A 239 -17.15 24.59 2.34
C HIS A 239 -18.21 23.72 3.01
N HIS A 240 -18.60 24.09 4.22
CA HIS A 240 -19.67 23.45 4.98
C HIS A 240 -20.76 24.49 5.25
N ASN A 241 -21.70 24.63 4.31
CA ASN A 241 -22.85 25.53 4.43
C ASN A 241 -24.10 24.89 3.80
N ASP A 242 -25.27 25.44 4.10
CA ASP A 242 -26.57 24.87 3.70
C ASP A 242 -26.82 24.88 2.18
N LYS A 243 -25.96 25.56 1.41
CA LYS A 243 -26.04 25.60 -0.06
C LYS A 243 -25.24 24.46 -0.71
N GLN A 244 -24.49 23.69 0.06
CA GLN A 244 -23.72 22.57 -0.46
C GLN A 244 -24.64 21.42 -0.88
N LYS A 245 -24.36 20.84 -2.04
CA LYS A 245 -24.98 19.61 -2.50
C LYS A 245 -24.31 18.47 -1.75
N THR A 246 -24.92 17.97 -0.69
CA THR A 246 -24.40 16.84 0.12
C THR A 246 -25.36 15.65 0.16
N ALA A 247 -26.54 15.79 -0.44
CA ALA A 247 -27.55 14.73 -0.57
C ALA A 247 -27.16 13.71 -1.65
N TYR A 248 -25.98 13.11 -1.52
CA TYR A 248 -25.43 12.09 -2.40
C TYR A 248 -24.74 11.00 -1.58
N ASP A 249 -24.54 9.81 -2.17
CA ASP A 249 -23.74 8.75 -1.54
C ASP A 249 -22.28 9.20 -1.43
N ALA A 250 -21.87 9.57 -0.22
CA ALA A 250 -20.56 10.16 -0.01
C ALA A 250 -19.40 9.26 -0.45
N ALA A 251 -19.53 7.94 -0.27
CA ALA A 251 -18.47 7.01 -0.63
C ALA A 251 -18.27 6.95 -2.16
N LEU A 252 -19.37 6.85 -2.91
CA LEU A 252 -19.34 6.80 -4.37
C LEU A 252 -18.86 8.12 -4.99
N TRP A 253 -19.41 9.24 -4.51
CA TRP A 253 -19.11 10.54 -5.10
C TRP A 253 -17.72 11.04 -4.75
N LEU A 254 -17.22 10.80 -3.54
CA LEU A 254 -15.84 11.14 -3.18
C LEU A 254 -14.84 10.30 -3.99
N SER A 255 -15.16 9.03 -4.31
CA SER A 255 -14.33 8.21 -5.20
C SER A 255 -14.22 8.85 -6.59
N TRP A 256 -15.36 9.20 -7.20
CA TRP A 256 -15.36 9.91 -8.48
C TRP A 256 -14.59 11.24 -8.44
N MET A 257 -14.82 12.08 -7.42
CA MET A 257 -14.13 13.36 -7.28
C MET A 257 -12.63 13.18 -7.12
N PHE A 258 -12.20 12.18 -6.35
CA PHE A 258 -10.79 11.88 -6.15
C PHE A 258 -10.11 11.56 -7.49
N TYR A 259 -10.66 10.62 -8.26
CA TYR A 259 -10.13 10.27 -9.58
C TYR A 259 -10.18 11.44 -10.56
N PHE A 260 -11.27 12.21 -10.56
CA PHE A 260 -11.42 13.40 -11.40
C PHE A 260 -10.32 14.43 -11.13
N TYR A 261 -10.07 14.77 -9.87
CA TYR A 261 -9.04 15.76 -9.53
C TYR A 261 -7.64 15.23 -9.80
N LEU A 262 -7.35 13.98 -9.43
CA LEU A 262 -6.05 13.38 -9.68
C LEU A 262 -5.73 13.35 -11.18
N ALA A 263 -6.68 12.91 -12.02
CA ALA A 263 -6.53 12.88 -13.47
C ALA A 263 -6.31 14.28 -14.06
N THR A 264 -7.07 15.25 -13.57
CA THR A 264 -6.94 16.65 -14.00
C THR A 264 -5.56 17.23 -13.67
N ILE A 265 -5.05 16.97 -12.45
CA ILE A 265 -3.71 17.41 -12.03
C ILE A 265 -2.62 16.79 -12.91
N HIS A 266 -2.73 15.50 -13.23
CA HIS A 266 -1.79 14.84 -14.16
C HIS A 266 -1.76 15.52 -15.54
N VAL A 267 -2.92 15.86 -16.10
CA VAL A 267 -3.01 16.56 -17.39
C VAL A 267 -2.38 17.94 -17.30
N VAL A 268 -2.73 18.70 -16.25
CA VAL A 268 -2.22 20.05 -16.01
C VAL A 268 -0.69 20.07 -15.91
N LEU A 269 -0.12 19.17 -15.11
CA LEU A 269 1.33 19.13 -14.87
C LEU A 269 2.11 18.72 -16.13
N ARG A 270 1.64 17.71 -16.86
CA ARG A 270 2.25 17.31 -18.16
C ARG A 270 2.23 18.44 -19.17
N LYS A 271 1.14 19.22 -19.21
CA LYS A 271 1.03 20.36 -20.12
C LYS A 271 2.01 21.49 -19.74
N ILE A 272 2.12 21.81 -18.44
CA ILE A 272 3.08 22.80 -17.94
C ILE A 272 4.52 22.40 -18.28
N GLU A 273 4.86 21.12 -18.13
CA GLU A 273 6.17 20.58 -18.52
C GLU A 273 6.41 20.76 -20.01
N HIS A 274 5.49 20.30 -20.86
CA HIS A 274 5.60 20.41 -22.33
C HIS A 274 5.77 21.86 -22.82
N ASP A 275 5.09 22.82 -22.21
CA ASP A 275 5.21 24.23 -22.59
C ASP A 275 6.50 24.88 -22.05
N SER A 276 7.13 24.26 -21.04
CA SER A 276 8.44 24.67 -20.53
C SER A 276 9.58 24.11 -21.39
N THR A 277 9.41 22.94 -22.01
CA THR A 277 10.40 22.33 -22.91
C THR A 277 10.42 22.94 -24.32
N ASN A 278 9.33 23.59 -24.73
CA ASN A 278 9.19 24.23 -26.05
C ASN A 278 9.51 25.74 -26.05
N LYS A 279 10.06 26.27 -24.96
CA LYS A 279 10.58 27.65 -24.85
C LYS A 279 12.10 27.63 -24.83
#